data_AF-A0A852BPI4-F1
#
_entry.id   AF-A0A852BPI4-F1
#
_cell.length_a   1.000
_cell.length_b   1.000
_cell.length_c   1.000
_cell.angle_alpha   90.00
_cell.angle_beta   90.00
_cell.angle_gamma   90.00
#
_symmetry.space_group_name_H-M   'P 1'
#
loop_
_entity.id
_entity.type
_entity.pdbx_description
1 polymer ?
#
loop_
_entity_poly.entity_id
_entity_poly.type
_entity_poly.pdbx_seq_one_letter_code
_entity_poly.pdbx_strand_id
1 'polypeptide(L)' 'VSHWVGPCRLGCLFNHGDQIVAVNDLQPQDVEEAYFFISRSTRKEVKLTICRIPHSDIFHVEGCSC' A
#
# COMPACT_ATOMS: atom_id res chain seq x y z
N VAL A 1 -3.63 6.52 9.31
CA VAL A 1 -4.39 5.28 9.48
C VAL A 1 -3.85 4.60 10.72
N SER A 2 -4.60 4.55 11.83
CA SER A 2 -4.08 4.01 13.11
C SER A 2 -4.49 2.57 13.39
N HIS A 3 -5.50 2.02 12.70
CA HIS A 3 -5.95 0.65 12.93
C HIS A 3 -6.31 -0.03 11.60
N TRP A 4 -5.49 -1.00 11.20
CA TRP A 4 -5.74 -1.83 10.03
C TRP A 4 -6.82 -2.87 10.36
N VAL A 5 -7.96 -2.81 9.67
CA VAL A 5 -9.07 -3.78 9.82
C VAL A 5 -9.11 -4.79 8.66
N GLY A 6 -8.12 -4.75 7.76
CA GLY A 6 -8.02 -5.65 6.61
C GLY A 6 -7.36 -7.00 6.95
N PRO A 7 -7.12 -7.86 5.94
CA PRO A 7 -6.48 -9.17 6.16
C PRO A 7 -5.14 -9.05 6.87
N CYS A 8 -4.89 -9.89 7.90
CA CYS A 8 -3.66 -9.82 8.70
C CYS A 8 -2.40 -9.97 7.84
N ARG A 9 -2.44 -10.85 6.82
CA ARG A 9 -1.34 -11.07 5.86
C ARG A 9 -0.90 -9.81 5.10
N LEU A 10 -1.75 -8.78 5.02
CA LEU A 10 -1.48 -7.56 4.27
C LEU A 10 -1.08 -6.39 5.17
N GLY A 11 -1.31 -6.48 6.47
CA GLY A 11 -1.16 -5.29 7.30
C GLY A 11 0.29 -4.92 7.59
N CYS A 12 1.23 -5.88 7.64
CA CYS A 12 2.67 -5.62 7.81
C CYS A 12 3.44 -5.40 6.50
N LEU A 13 2.77 -5.14 5.37
CA LEU A 13 3.45 -4.99 4.08
C LEU A 13 4.04 -3.59 3.86
N PHE A 14 3.45 -2.58 4.49
CA PHE A 14 3.81 -1.18 4.30
C PHE A 14 4.69 -0.68 5.44
N ASN A 15 5.54 0.28 5.12
CA ASN A 15 6.38 0.98 6.08
C ASN A 15 5.96 2.45 6.17
N HIS A 16 6.33 3.09 7.29
CA HIS A 16 6.18 4.51 7.48
C HIS A 16 6.89 5.28 6.36
N GLY A 17 6.15 6.18 5.71
CA GLY A 17 6.66 7.01 4.62
C GLY A 17 6.73 6.32 3.25
N ASP A 18 6.21 5.10 3.10
CA ASP A 18 6.04 4.48 1.78
C ASP A 18 5.23 5.38 0.84
N GLN A 19 5.73 5.54 -0.38
CA GLN A 19 5.06 6.30 -1.43
C GLN A 19 4.63 5.36 -2.56
N ILE A 20 3.35 5.38 -2.91
CA ILE A 20 2.83 4.68 -4.09
C ILE A 20 3.24 5.47 -5.32
N VAL A 21 4.16 4.93 -6.12
CA VAL A 21 4.65 5.57 -7.35
C VAL A 21 4.02 5.00 -8.61
N ALA A 22 3.39 3.81 -8.54
CA ALA A 22 2.55 3.30 -9.62
C ALA A 22 1.47 2.33 -9.12
N VAL A 23 0.35 2.29 -9.84
CA VAL A 23 -0.75 1.32 -9.72
C VAL A 23 -0.89 0.60 -11.07
N ASN A 24 -0.65 -0.71 -11.12
CA ASN A 24 -0.64 -1.48 -12.37
C ASN A 24 0.20 -0.83 -13.49
N ASP A 25 1.39 -0.34 -13.11
CA ASP A 25 2.35 0.34 -13.98
C ASP A 25 1.90 1.73 -14.49
N LEU A 26 0.75 2.24 -14.03
CA LEU A 26 0.31 3.62 -14.23
C LEU A 26 0.78 4.50 -13.08
N GLN A 27 1.40 5.63 -13.38
CA GLN A 27 1.89 6.58 -12.37
C GLN A 27 0.78 7.59 -12.01
N PRO A 28 0.21 7.54 -10.79
CA PRO A 28 -0.74 8.56 -10.35
C PRO A 28 -0.01 9.87 -9.98
N GLN A 29 -0.64 11.00 -10.23
CA GLN A 29 -0.15 12.33 -9.84
C GLN A 29 -0.47 12.65 -8.38
N ASP A 30 -1.57 12.09 -7.87
CA ASP A 30 -2.05 12.32 -6.51
C ASP A 30 -2.78 11.08 -5.94
N VAL A 31 -3.27 11.24 -4.71
CA VAL A 31 -3.98 10.18 -3.99
C VAL A 31 -5.33 9.86 -4.64
N GLU A 32 -6.00 10.83 -5.23
CA GLU A 32 -7.31 10.65 -5.85
C GLU A 32 -7.20 9.82 -7.13
N GLU A 33 -6.18 10.09 -7.94
CA GLU A 33 -5.88 9.32 -9.14
C GLU A 33 -5.42 7.89 -8.79
N ALA A 34 -4.60 7.72 -7.75
CA ALA A 34 -4.25 6.40 -7.24
C ALA A 34 -5.50 5.60 -6.82
N TYR A 35 -6.40 6.24 -6.07
CA TYR A 35 -7.67 5.63 -5.68
C TYR A 35 -8.55 5.30 -6.88
N PHE A 36 -8.61 6.17 -7.89
CA PHE A 36 -9.34 5.93 -9.13
C PHE A 36 -8.82 4.70 -9.88
N PHE A 37 -7.49 4.57 -10.02
CA PHE A 37 -6.87 3.40 -10.66
C PHE A 37 -7.17 2.10 -9.91
N ILE A 38 -7.15 2.12 -8.58
CA ILE A 38 -7.45 0.95 -7.75
C ILE A 38 -8.93 0.58 -7.86
N SER A 39 -9.83 1.55 -7.64
CA SER A 39 -11.28 1.32 -7.58
C SER A 39 -11.90 0.89 -8.92
N ARG A 40 -11.30 1.29 -10.05
CA ARG A 40 -11.76 0.93 -11.39
C ARG A 40 -11.01 -0.24 -12.03
N SER A 41 -10.04 -0.83 -11.33
CA SER A 41 -9.34 -2.01 -11.83
C SER A 41 -10.31 -3.17 -12.00
N THR A 42 -10.36 -3.75 -13.21
CA THR A 42 -11.12 -4.98 -13.49
C THR A 42 -10.35 -6.25 -13.11
N ARG A 43 -9.08 -6.11 -12.71
CA ARG A 43 -8.24 -7.21 -12.24
C ARG A 43 -8.62 -7.59 -10.81
N LYS A 44 -8.55 -8.89 -10.51
CA LYS A 44 -8.75 -9.43 -9.14
C LYS A 44 -7.73 -8.89 -8.13
N GLU A 45 -6.54 -8.54 -8.61
CA GLU A 45 -5.44 -8.02 -7.81
C GLU A 45 -4.84 -6.79 -8.48
N VAL A 46 -4.30 -5.86 -7.69
CA VAL A 46 -3.61 -4.67 -8.16
C VAL A 46 -2.13 -4.74 -7.75
N LYS A 47 -1.24 -4.38 -8.66
CA LYS A 47 0.20 -4.26 -8.37
C LYS A 47 0.48 -2.82 -7.96
N LEU A 48 1.03 -2.64 -6.75
CA LEU A 48 1.53 -1.34 -6.31
C LEU A 48 3.06 -1.34 -6.42
N THR A 49 3.60 -0.29 -7.04
CA THR A 49 5.04 -0.01 -6.98
C THR A 49 5.26 1.03 -5.89
N ILE A 50 6.11 0.70 -4.92
CA ILE A 50 6.37 1.51 -3.74
C ILE A 50 7.79 2.05 -3.77
N CYS A 51 7.95 3.35 -3.56
CA CYS A 51 9.23 3.94 -3.18
C CYS A 51 9.33 3.94 -1.65
N ARG A 52 10.32 3.22 -1.11
CA ARG A 52 10.50 3.04 0.33
C ARG A 52 11.75 3.78 0.80
N ILE A 53 11.61 4.50 1.90
CA ILE A 53 12.74 5.10 2.61
C ILE A 53 13.54 3.96 3.27
N PRO A 54 14.87 3.90 3.10
CA PRO A 54 15.69 2.88 3.76
C PRO A 54 15.51 2.89 5.27
N HIS A 55 15.44 1.70 5.88
CA HIS A 55 15.31 1.51 7.33
C HIS A 55 14.05 2.13 7.96
N SER A 56 13.01 2.43 7.18
CA SER A 56 11.74 2.90 7.73
C SER A 56 11.02 1.82 8.54
N ASP A 57 10.34 2.25 9.60
CA ASP A 57 9.58 1.37 10.48
C ASP A 57 8.42 0.71 9.73
N ILE A 58 8.12 -0.55 10.03
CA ILE A 58 7.02 -1.31 9.43
C ILE A 58 5.71 -0.95 10.13
N PHE A 59 4.61 -0.85 9.37
CA PHE A 59 3.27 -0.77 9.94
C PHE A 59 2.83 -2.14 10.45
N HIS A 60 3.14 -2.46 11.70
CA HIS A 60 2.76 -3.73 12.29
C HIS A 60 1.24 -3.81 12.55
N VAL A 61 0.64 -4.97 12.23
CA VAL A 61 -0.69 -5.32 12.77
C VAL A 61 -0.54 -5.81 14.19
N GLU A 62 -1.59 -5.59 15.00
CA GLU A 62 -1.62 -6.12 16.36
C GLU A 62 -1.44 -7.65 16.37
N GLY A 63 -0.50 -8.14 17.19
CA GLY A 63 -0.20 -9.57 17.32
C GLY A 63 0.63 -10.18 16.19
N CYS A 64 1.25 -9.39 15.31
CA CYS A 64 2.17 -9.94 14.31
C CYS A 64 3.45 -10.50 14.94
N SER A 65 4.04 -11.52 14.30
CA SER A 65 5.31 -12.14 14.69
C SER A 65 6.43 -11.89 13.68
N CYS A 66 6.25 -10.96 12.75
CA CYS A 66 7.24 -10.56 11.76
C CYS A 66 8.35 -9.71 12.37
#